data_AF-A0A9X8H6L4-F1
#
_entry.id   AF-A0A9X8H6L4-F1
#
_cell.length_a   1.000
_cell.length_b   1.000
_cell.length_c   1.000
_cell.angle_alpha   90.00
_cell.angle_beta   90.00
_cell.angle_gamma   90.00
#
_symmetry.space_group_name_H-M   'P 1'
#
loop_
_entity.id
_entity.type
_entity.pdbx_description
1 polymer ?
#
loop_
_entity_poly.entity_id
_entity_poly.type
_entity_poly.pdbx_seq_one_letter_code
_entity_poly.pdbx_strand_id
1 'polypeptide(L)'
;QRNVLIEADVWLTLQMRQQMILTFLANIARTFEQVFFERQGPVEAKMGCRTCGASTQPTEKALLKCPCDAALYCSKEHQTADWPHHKAACKLIRQRRAELDSADVPTRS
;
A
#
# COMPACT_ATOMS: atom_id res chain seq x y z
N GLN A 1 18.43 35.54 -2.76
CA GLN A 1 19.30 34.35 -2.64
C GLN A 1 20.48 34.52 -3.59
N ARG A 2 21.73 34.41 -3.11
CA ARG A 2 22.92 34.42 -3.97
C ARG A 2 23.08 33.00 -4.54
N ASN A 3 22.99 32.84 -5.85
CA ASN A 3 23.34 31.60 -6.52
C ASN A 3 24.86 31.45 -6.47
N VAL A 4 25.35 30.66 -5.52
CA VAL A 4 26.77 30.27 -5.45
C VAL A 4 26.98 29.19 -6.50
N LEU A 5 27.75 29.51 -7.54
CA LEU A 5 28.13 28.53 -8.56
C LEU A 5 29.14 27.56 -7.93
N ILE A 6 28.84 26.27 -8.01
CA ILE A 6 29.74 25.21 -7.56
C ILE A 6 30.85 25.05 -8.60
N GLU A 7 32.10 24.92 -8.14
CA GLU A 7 33.24 24.65 -9.02
C GLU A 7 33.04 23.32 -9.76
N ALA A 8 33.47 23.26 -11.02
CA ALA A 8 33.14 22.16 -11.92
C ALA A 8 33.68 20.80 -11.45
N ASP A 9 34.85 20.79 -10.80
CA ASP A 9 35.50 19.62 -10.21
C ASP A 9 34.79 19.12 -8.95
N VAL A 10 34.33 20.04 -8.10
CA VAL A 10 33.51 19.74 -6.92
C VAL A 10 32.16 19.16 -7.35
N TRP A 11 31.52 19.78 -8.35
CA TRP A 11 30.27 19.28 -8.92
C TRP A 11 30.45 17.89 -9.54
N LEU A 12 31.52 17.69 -10.32
CA LEU A 12 31.80 16.41 -10.96
C LEU A 12 32.04 15.31 -9.92
N THR A 13 32.77 15.63 -8.85
CA THR A 13 33.01 14.70 -7.74
C THR A 13 31.71 14.32 -7.03
N LEU A 14 30.83 15.30 -6.78
CA LEU A 14 29.51 15.06 -6.18
C LEU A 14 28.63 14.20 -7.09
N GLN A 15 28.59 14.52 -8.39
CA GLN A 15 27.83 13.77 -9.38
C GLN A 15 28.31 12.32 -9.48
N MET A 16 29.64 12.09 -9.51
CA MET A 16 30.20 10.74 -9.56
C MET A 16 29.82 9.92 -8.32
N ARG A 17 29.86 10.52 -7.12
CA ARG A 17 29.45 9.86 -5.88
C ARG A 17 27.96 9.50 -5.89
N GLN A 18 27.12 10.43 -6.33
CA GLN A 18 25.68 10.19 -6.47
C GLN A 18 25.42 9.08 -7.49
N GLN A 19 26.09 9.10 -8.64
CA GLN A 19 25.95 8.08 -9.67
C GLN A 19 26.34 6.69 -9.15
N MET A 20 27.41 6.59 -8.37
CA MET A 20 27.83 5.34 -7.74
C MET A 20 26.77 4.79 -6.78
N ILE A 21 26.21 5.65 -5.91
CA ILE A 21 25.16 5.25 -4.96
C ILE A 21 23.90 4.79 -5.71
N LEU A 22 23.45 5.56 -6.70
CA LEU A 22 22.26 5.22 -7.48
C LEU A 22 22.45 3.91 -8.26
N THR A 23 23.63 3.71 -8.85
CA THR A 23 23.96 2.47 -9.57
C THR A 23 23.98 1.27 -8.62
N PHE A 24 24.54 1.43 -7.43
CA PHE A 24 24.55 0.38 -6.41
C PHE A 24 23.13 0.01 -5.94
N LEU A 25 22.29 1.01 -5.64
CA LEU A 25 20.89 0.79 -5.25
C LEU A 25 20.09 0.13 -6.37
N ALA A 26 20.29 0.55 -7.62
CA ALA A 26 19.64 -0.07 -8.78
C ALA A 26 20.05 -1.53 -8.97
N ASN A 27 21.32 -1.86 -8.71
CA ASN A 27 21.77 -3.25 -8.75
C ASN A 27 21.17 -4.08 -7.62
N ILE A 28 21.08 -3.54 -6.39
CA ILE A 28 20.40 -4.24 -5.28
C ILE A 28 18.94 -4.50 -5.61
N ALA A 29 18.21 -3.49 -6.10
CA ALA A 29 16.81 -3.62 -6.47
C ALA A 29 16.62 -4.71 -7.53
N ARG A 30 17.45 -4.71 -8.59
CA ARG A 30 17.43 -5.76 -9.63
C ARG A 30 17.71 -7.16 -9.07
N THR A 31 18.71 -7.30 -8.20
CA THR A 31 19.01 -8.60 -7.58
C THR A 31 17.87 -9.06 -6.68
N PHE A 32 17.25 -8.15 -5.93
CA PHE A 32 16.08 -8.47 -5.12
C PHE A 32 14.92 -8.93 -6.01
N GLU A 33 14.65 -8.22 -7.10
CA GLU A 33 13.60 -8.60 -8.04
C GLU A 33 13.86 -9.99 -8.65
N GLN A 34 15.07 -10.26 -9.13
CA GLN A 34 15.42 -11.55 -9.71
C GLN A 34 15.30 -12.69 -8.69
N VAL A 35 15.86 -12.53 -7.49
CA VAL A 35 15.88 -13.60 -6.48
C VAL A 35 14.50 -13.84 -5.88
N PHE A 36 13.70 -12.79 -5.65
CA PHE A 36 12.41 -12.92 -4.97
C PHE A 36 11.25 -13.14 -5.95
N PHE A 37 11.16 -12.40 -7.07
CA PHE A 37 10.02 -12.50 -7.99
C PHE A 37 10.13 -13.65 -9.00
N GLU A 38 11.32 -14.13 -9.38
CA GLU A 38 11.40 -15.35 -10.21
C GLU A 38 11.08 -16.61 -9.40
N ARG A 39 11.36 -16.61 -8.09
CA ARG A 39 11.09 -17.76 -7.20
C ARG A 39 9.70 -17.75 -6.60
N GLN A 40 9.16 -16.58 -6.33
CA GLN A 40 7.80 -16.39 -5.85
C GLN A 40 7.11 -15.60 -6.94
N GLY A 41 6.28 -16.26 -7.76
CA GLY A 41 5.46 -15.59 -8.77
C GLY A 41 4.65 -14.42 -8.18
N PRO A 42 3.87 -13.68 -8.99
CA PRO A 42 3.20 -12.46 -8.55
C PRO A 42 2.49 -12.68 -7.20
N VAL A 43 2.96 -11.99 -6.16
CA VAL A 43 2.40 -12.08 -4.81
C VAL A 43 1.07 -11.36 -4.83
N GLU A 44 -0.01 -12.09 -5.06
CA GLU A 44 -1.36 -11.54 -4.91
C GLU A 44 -1.56 -11.19 -3.44
N ALA A 45 -1.65 -9.88 -3.15
CA ALA A 45 -1.99 -9.39 -1.82
C ALA A 45 -3.46 -9.72 -1.50
N LYS A 46 -3.73 -10.97 -1.15
CA LYS A 46 -5.04 -11.42 -0.69
C LYS A 46 -5.24 -11.00 0.75
N MET A 47 -6.22 -10.15 1.00
CA MET A 47 -6.64 -9.82 2.36
C MET A 47 -7.39 -11.02 2.97
N GLY A 48 -6.96 -11.46 4.15
CA GLY A 48 -7.65 -12.47 4.96
C GLY A 48 -8.56 -11.87 6.02
N CYS A 49 -9.17 -12.72 6.83
CA CYS A 49 -9.96 -12.30 7.97
C CYS A 49 -9.11 -11.49 8.96
N ARG A 50 -9.59 -10.33 9.37
CA ARG A 50 -8.89 -9.44 10.32
C ARG A 50 -8.65 -10.04 11.71
N THR A 51 -9.41 -11.06 12.09
CA THR A 51 -9.33 -11.70 13.41
C THR A 51 -8.42 -12.93 13.40
N CYS A 52 -8.52 -13.79 12.37
CA CYS A 52 -7.81 -15.08 12.33
C CYS A 52 -6.91 -15.28 11.10
N GLY A 53 -6.90 -14.37 10.14
CA GLY A 53 -6.08 -14.45 8.93
C GLY A 53 -6.58 -15.41 7.84
N ALA A 54 -7.65 -16.17 8.09
CA ALA A 54 -8.18 -17.13 7.11
C ALA A 54 -8.63 -16.44 5.81
N SER A 55 -8.38 -17.09 4.68
CA SER A 55 -8.72 -16.59 3.34
C SER A 55 -10.17 -16.87 2.93
N THR A 56 -10.85 -17.79 3.61
CA THR A 56 -12.25 -18.18 3.36
C THR A 56 -13.00 -18.38 4.68
N GLN A 57 -14.34 -18.42 4.61
CA GLN A 57 -15.19 -18.84 5.73
C GLN A 57 -15.04 -20.34 6.02
N PRO A 58 -15.47 -20.84 7.20
CA PRO A 58 -15.44 -22.27 7.51
C PRO A 58 -16.23 -23.14 6.52
N THR A 59 -17.22 -22.59 5.84
CA THR A 59 -18.00 -23.26 4.78
C THR A 59 -17.41 -23.05 3.39
N GLU A 60 -16.14 -22.67 3.27
CA GLU A 60 -15.42 -22.37 2.02
C GLU A 60 -16.01 -21.21 1.19
N LYS A 61 -16.89 -20.40 1.78
CA LYS A 61 -17.47 -19.21 1.14
C LYS A 61 -16.51 -18.02 1.22
N ALA A 62 -16.72 -17.03 0.34
CA ALA A 62 -16.00 -15.76 0.38
C ALA A 62 -16.22 -15.03 1.72
N LEU A 63 -15.19 -14.36 2.23
CA LEU A 63 -15.26 -13.62 3.50
C LEU A 63 -16.33 -12.52 3.47
N LEU A 64 -16.94 -12.27 4.62
CA LEU A 64 -17.86 -11.15 4.83
C LEU A 64 -17.09 -9.83 4.77
N LYS A 65 -17.61 -8.86 4.00
CA LYS A 65 -17.05 -7.52 3.91
C LYS A 65 -17.65 -6.61 4.97
N CYS A 66 -16.80 -5.80 5.60
CA CYS A 66 -17.26 -4.66 6.38
C CYS A 66 -17.91 -3.62 5.45
N PRO A 67 -18.90 -2.82 5.91
CA PRO A 67 -19.47 -1.73 5.10
C PRO A 67 -18.48 -0.63 4.65
N CYS A 68 -17.27 -0.59 5.22
CA CYS A 68 -16.19 0.29 4.75
C CYS A 68 -15.33 -0.32 3.64
N ASP A 69 -15.57 -1.59 3.25
CA ASP A 69 -14.81 -2.40 2.28
C ASP A 69 -13.32 -2.63 2.60
N ALA A 70 -12.80 -2.10 3.70
CA ALA A 70 -11.39 -2.21 4.09
C ALA A 70 -11.08 -3.35 5.08
N ALA A 71 -12.07 -4.15 5.45
CA ALA A 71 -11.91 -5.26 6.38
C ALA A 71 -12.79 -6.44 5.99
N LEU A 72 -12.23 -7.65 6.15
CA LEU A 72 -12.87 -8.93 5.84
C LEU A 72 -12.97 -9.79 7.10
N TYR A 73 -14.03 -10.59 7.20
CA TYR A 73 -14.28 -11.45 8.34
C TYR A 73 -14.85 -12.80 7.93
N CYS A 74 -14.51 -13.86 8.66
CA CYS A 74 -15.13 -15.17 8.46
C CYS A 74 -16.62 -15.15 8.81
N SER A 75 -16.99 -14.36 9.81
CA SER A 75 -18.33 -14.36 10.38
C SER A 75 -18.63 -13.05 11.12
N LYS A 76 -19.88 -12.88 11.56
CA LYS A 76 -20.31 -11.69 12.30
C LYS A 76 -19.71 -11.65 13.71
N GLU A 77 -19.37 -12.80 14.28
CA GLU A 77 -18.67 -12.93 15.55
C GLU A 77 -17.27 -12.30 15.46
N HIS A 78 -16.49 -12.64 14.43
CA HIS A 78 -15.17 -12.03 14.19
C HIS A 78 -15.27 -10.52 13.94
N GLN A 79 -16.27 -10.08 13.17
CA GLN A 79 -16.52 -8.64 12.96
C GLN A 79 -16.83 -7.91 14.28
N THR A 80 -17.67 -8.52 15.14
CA THR A 80 -18.08 -7.91 16.41
C THR A 80 -16.93 -7.89 17.41
N ALA A 81 -16.10 -8.94 17.44
CA ALA A 81 -14.91 -9.01 18.28
C ALA A 81 -13.85 -7.96 17.90
N ASP A 82 -13.67 -7.68 16.60
CA ASP A 82 -12.75 -6.65 16.10
C ASP A 82 -13.32 -5.22 16.21
N TRP A 83 -14.63 -5.07 16.42
CA TRP A 83 -15.32 -3.77 16.40
C TRP A 83 -14.69 -2.69 17.32
N PRO A 84 -14.27 -2.98 18.57
CA PRO A 84 -13.60 -2.00 19.42
C PRO A 84 -12.37 -1.35 18.77
N HIS A 85 -11.63 -2.11 17.96
CA HIS A 85 -10.41 -1.67 17.29
C HIS A 85 -10.69 -1.10 15.89
N HIS A 86 -11.67 -1.63 15.18
CA HIS A 86 -11.97 -1.24 13.81
C HIS A 86 -12.89 -0.01 13.70
N LYS A 87 -13.75 0.25 14.69
CA LYS A 87 -14.81 1.27 14.62
C LYS A 87 -14.34 2.65 14.15
N ALA A 88 -13.25 3.15 14.73
CA ALA A 88 -12.72 4.47 14.39
C ALA A 88 -12.24 4.54 12.93
N ALA A 89 -11.49 3.52 12.49
CA ALA A 89 -11.02 3.40 11.11
C ALA A 89 -12.19 3.23 10.14
N CYS A 90 -13.19 2.40 10.47
CA CYS A 90 -14.40 2.19 9.67
C CYS A 90 -15.12 3.52 9.38
N LYS A 91 -15.29 4.37 10.40
CA LYS A 91 -15.92 5.68 10.25
C LYS A 91 -15.11 6.58 9.31
N LEU A 92 -13.80 6.71 9.54
CA LEU A 92 -12.92 7.56 8.74
C LEU A 92 -12.91 7.15 7.26
N ILE A 93 -12.82 5.86 6.98
CA ILE A 93 -12.78 5.33 5.61
C ILE A 93 -14.09 5.64 4.88
N ARG A 94 -15.23 5.44 5.54
CA ARG A 94 -16.54 5.75 4.95
C ARG A 94 -16.73 7.24 4.69
N GLN A 95 -16.21 8.11 5.57
CA GLN A 95 -16.24 9.56 5.36
C GLN A 95 -15.41 9.97 4.15
N ARG A 96 -14.15 9.54 4.08
CA ARG A 96 -13.28 9.83 2.92
C ARG A 96 -13.86 9.31 1.60
N ARG A 97 -14.47 8.12 1.61
CA ARG A 97 -15.11 7.57 0.42
C ARG A 97 -16.27 8.46 -0.04
N ALA A 98 -17.13 8.88 0.87
CA ALA A 98 -18.23 9.79 0.54
C ALA A 98 -17.72 11.16 0.02
N GLU A 99 -16.64 11.69 0.59
CA GLU A 99 -15.99 12.92 0.11
C GLU A 99 -15.50 12.75 -1.34
N LEU A 100 -14.79 11.66 -1.65
CA LEU A 100 -14.33 11.35 -3.01
C LEU A 100 -15.50 11.18 -3.99
N ASP A 101 -16.52 10.42 -3.61
CA ASP A 101 -17.71 10.19 -4.43
C ASP A 101 -18.47 11.51 -4.70
N SER A 102 -18.43 12.47 -3.77
CA SER A 102 -19.03 13.80 -3.93
C SER A 102 -18.18 14.80 -4.72
N ALA A 103 -16.87 14.58 -4.79
CA ALA A 103 -15.94 15.41 -5.55
C ALA A 103 -15.96 15.05 -7.05
N ASP A 104 -16.39 13.84 -7.41
CA ASP A 104 -16.55 13.35 -8.79
C ASP A 104 -17.87 13.81 -9.47
N VAL A 105 -18.47 14.93 -9.03
CA VAL A 105 -19.56 15.57 -9.77
C VAL A 105 -19.03 16.00 -11.15
N PRO A 106 -19.63 15.56 -12.26
CA PRO A 106 -19.17 15.94 -13.59
C PRO A 106 -19.31 17.45 -13.73
N THR A 107 -18.17 18.12 -13.96
CA THR A 107 -18.13 19.40 -14.65
C THR A 107 -18.73 19.20 -16.04
N ARG A 108 -20.06 19.27 -16.13
CA ARG A 108 -20.80 19.29 -17.39
C ARG A 108 -21.44 20.65 -17.55
N SER A 109 -20.94 21.42 -18.51
CA SER A 109 -21.66 22.01 -19.67
C SER A 109 -20.85 23.19 -20.20
#